data_AF-A0A131ZBP1-F1
#
_entry.id   AF-A0A131ZBP1-F1
#
_cell.length_a   1.000
_cell.length_b   1.000
_cell.length_c   1.000
_cell.angle_alpha   90.00
_cell.angle_beta   90.00
_cell.angle_gamma   90.00
#
_symmetry.space_group_name_H-M   'P 1'
#
loop_
_entity.id
_entity.type
_entity.pdbx_description
1 polymer ?
#
loop_
_entity_poly.entity_id
_entity_poly.type
_entity_poly.pdbx_seq_one_letter_code
_entity_poly.pdbx_strand_id
1 'polypeptide(L)'
;RRCGVLSCGLASFESLFDASSTIMNCLRSLGNAFAQMTLHAAKPSRSLSFCATAAYQASLPTPYARKSTANTPVTLQIQRPSLPTVQPVRHRFFVRFKGNPHHDGLIYDPILEKVHAGGIPPPKKKRRHPLDSKPFMKGVVIKTLIKKPKKPNSANRKCVLVRLSNGKEATAYVPGVGHNLQEHSVVLVYKSRTKDVPGLKLKVVRGKYDCAHVIRKPQSGS
;
A
#
# COMPACT_ATOMS: atom_id res chain seq x y z
N ARG A 1 -74.47 31.80 -28.89
CA ARG A 1 -73.97 33.00 -28.17
C ARG A 1 -72.75 32.58 -27.33
N ARG A 2 -71.84 33.49 -26.98
CA ARG A 2 -70.63 33.25 -26.11
C ARG A 2 -71.06 32.80 -24.69
N CYS A 3 -70.28 32.23 -23.76
CA CYS A 3 -68.82 31.98 -23.55
C CYS A 3 -68.61 30.48 -23.15
N GLY A 4 -67.46 29.92 -22.69
CA GLY A 4 -66.06 30.36 -22.50
C GLY A 4 -65.47 29.96 -21.12
N VAL A 5 -64.12 29.90 -20.98
CA VAL A 5 -63.31 29.53 -19.77
C VAL A 5 -63.46 28.05 -19.29
N LEU A 6 -62.47 27.26 -18.81
CA LEU A 6 -61.02 27.41 -18.53
C LEU A 6 -60.19 26.35 -19.29
N SER A 7 -58.98 26.71 -19.73
CA SER A 7 -57.94 25.75 -20.17
C SER A 7 -56.54 26.24 -19.78
N CYS A 8 -56.24 26.26 -18.48
CA CYS A 8 -54.98 26.76 -17.93
C CYS A 8 -54.47 25.79 -16.85
N GLY A 9 -53.35 25.10 -17.07
CA GLY A 9 -52.83 24.19 -16.03
C GLY A 9 -51.67 23.23 -16.35
N LEU A 10 -51.09 23.24 -17.57
CA LEU A 10 -50.06 22.26 -17.96
C LEU A 10 -48.72 22.85 -18.44
N ALA A 11 -48.55 24.18 -18.43
CA ALA A 11 -47.37 24.85 -19.00
C ALA A 11 -46.31 25.32 -17.98
N SER A 12 -46.34 24.81 -16.73
CA SER A 12 -45.49 25.31 -15.63
C SER A 12 -44.57 24.25 -15.00
N PHE A 13 -44.48 23.05 -15.56
CA PHE A 13 -43.68 21.95 -14.98
C PHE A 13 -42.43 21.54 -15.80
N GLU A 14 -42.36 21.88 -17.10
CA GLU A 14 -41.18 21.53 -17.93
C GLU A 14 -39.99 22.47 -17.70
N SER A 15 -40.23 23.74 -17.35
CA SER A 15 -39.17 24.76 -17.17
C SER A 15 -38.23 24.51 -15.97
N LEU A 16 -38.62 23.65 -15.02
CA LEU A 16 -37.76 23.27 -13.89
C LEU A 16 -36.78 22.13 -14.20
N PHE A 17 -36.99 21.36 -15.27
CA PHE A 17 -36.11 20.22 -15.60
C PHE A 17 -34.85 20.66 -16.36
N ASP A 18 -34.97 21.65 -17.26
CA ASP A 18 -33.83 22.18 -18.03
C ASP A 18 -32.85 23.07 -17.23
N ALA A 19 -33.32 23.70 -16.15
CA ALA A 19 -32.44 24.41 -15.22
C ALA A 19 -31.44 23.44 -14.55
N SER A 20 -31.88 22.22 -14.23
CA SER A 20 -31.07 21.21 -13.53
C SER A 20 -30.01 20.57 -14.44
N SER A 21 -30.37 20.28 -15.70
CA SER A 21 -29.43 19.74 -16.70
C SER A 21 -28.28 20.71 -16.99
N THR A 22 -28.60 22.01 -17.11
CA THR A 22 -27.63 23.08 -17.38
C THR A 22 -26.60 23.23 -16.24
N ILE A 23 -27.06 23.27 -14.98
CA ILE A 23 -26.19 23.38 -13.80
C ILE A 23 -25.24 22.18 -13.67
N MET A 24 -25.74 20.97 -13.90
CA MET A 24 -24.95 19.74 -13.83
C MET A 24 -23.88 19.65 -14.94
N ASN A 25 -24.16 20.21 -16.12
CA ASN A 25 -23.20 20.29 -17.22
C ASN A 25 -22.11 21.36 -16.97
N CYS A 26 -22.45 22.51 -16.39
CA CYS A 26 -21.47 23.52 -15.96
C CYS A 26 -20.49 22.96 -14.90
N LEU A 27 -20.99 22.25 -13.88
CA LEU A 27 -20.15 21.61 -12.86
C LEU A 27 -19.20 20.56 -13.45
N ARG A 28 -19.64 19.82 -14.47
CA ARG A 28 -18.82 18.83 -15.18
C ARG A 28 -17.75 19.47 -16.07
N SER A 29 -18.04 20.61 -16.68
CA SER A 29 -17.07 21.41 -17.46
C SER A 29 -15.97 21.99 -16.55
N LEU A 30 -16.35 22.62 -15.43
CA LEU A 30 -15.41 23.18 -14.45
C LEU A 30 -14.49 22.12 -13.84
N GLY A 31 -15.02 20.92 -13.55
CA GLY A 31 -14.21 19.80 -13.05
C GLY A 31 -13.13 19.34 -14.03
N ASN A 32 -13.41 19.32 -15.33
CA ASN A 32 -12.43 18.96 -16.36
C ASN A 32 -11.34 20.03 -16.55
N ALA A 33 -11.70 21.32 -16.47
CA ALA A 33 -10.73 22.42 -16.53
C ALA A 33 -9.73 22.37 -15.36
N PHE A 34 -10.23 22.12 -14.13
CA PHE A 34 -9.39 22.02 -12.95
C PHE A 34 -8.40 20.83 -13.00
N ALA A 35 -8.84 19.70 -13.58
CA ALA A 35 -8.01 18.52 -13.78
C ALA A 35 -6.88 18.72 -14.81
N GLN A 36 -7.07 19.56 -15.84
CA GLN A 36 -6.00 19.89 -16.78
C GLN A 36 -4.98 20.85 -16.18
N MET A 37 -5.39 21.84 -15.39
CA MET A 37 -4.45 22.74 -14.69
C MET A 37 -3.53 22.01 -13.70
N THR A 38 -3.96 20.90 -13.12
CA THR A 38 -3.13 20.14 -12.16
C THR A 38 -2.04 19.27 -12.81
N LEU A 39 -2.10 19.00 -14.11
CA LEU A 39 -1.14 18.14 -14.80
C LEU A 39 0.11 18.88 -15.36
N HIS A 40 0.11 20.22 -15.35
CA HIS A 40 1.25 21.01 -15.85
C HIS A 40 2.27 21.45 -14.77
N ALA A 41 2.04 21.15 -13.48
CA ALA A 41 2.85 21.65 -12.37
C ALA A 41 3.82 20.60 -11.75
N ALA A 42 4.30 19.62 -12.52
CA ALA A 42 5.08 18.49 -11.99
C ALA A 42 6.43 18.24 -12.70
N LYS A 43 7.35 19.21 -12.65
CA LYS A 43 8.79 19.01 -12.92
C LYS A 43 9.69 19.88 -12.02
N PRO A 44 10.03 19.44 -10.79
CA PRO A 44 11.22 19.94 -10.12
C PRO A 44 12.46 19.22 -10.70
N SER A 45 13.20 19.90 -11.57
CA SER A 45 14.53 19.45 -11.99
C SER A 45 15.47 19.37 -10.78
N ARG A 46 16.18 18.24 -10.64
CA ARG A 46 17.24 18.10 -9.63
C ARG A 46 18.46 18.92 -10.05
N SER A 47 18.58 20.13 -9.53
CA SER A 47 19.80 20.93 -9.59
C SER A 47 20.29 21.25 -8.18
N LEU A 48 21.47 20.71 -7.85
CA LEU A 48 22.48 21.24 -6.94
C LEU A 48 22.03 21.80 -5.56
N SER A 49 22.41 21.09 -4.50
CA SER A 49 22.55 21.67 -3.16
C SER A 49 24.01 21.64 -2.74
N PHE A 50 24.63 22.82 -2.65
CA PHE A 50 25.85 23.03 -1.87
C PHE A 50 25.53 22.89 -0.38
N CYS A 51 26.37 22.16 0.38
CA CYS A 51 26.40 22.23 1.84
C CYS A 51 27.87 22.25 2.30
N ALA A 52 28.40 23.45 2.54
CA ALA A 52 29.68 23.68 3.18
C ALA A 52 29.45 24.58 4.40
N THR A 53 29.45 23.97 5.60
CA THR A 53 29.38 24.57 6.94
C THR A 53 29.55 23.41 7.94
N ALA A 54 30.18 23.55 9.10
CA ALA A 54 31.12 24.57 9.59
C ALA A 54 31.97 23.92 10.70
N ALA A 55 33.03 24.59 11.15
CA ALA A 55 33.81 24.12 12.29
C ALA A 55 33.00 24.12 13.59
N TYR A 56 33.32 23.20 14.51
CA TYR A 56 33.06 23.40 15.94
C TYR A 56 34.32 23.06 16.73
N GLN A 57 34.81 24.02 17.50
CA GLN A 57 35.93 23.83 18.42
C GLN A 57 35.43 23.21 19.73
N ALA A 58 36.25 22.35 20.33
CA ALA A 58 36.23 22.09 21.77
C ALA A 58 37.67 21.89 22.24
N SER A 59 38.02 22.48 23.37
CA SER A 59 39.39 22.64 23.86
C SER A 59 39.57 22.04 25.28
N LEU A 60 40.82 22.07 25.75
CA LEU A 60 41.30 21.76 27.12
C LEU A 60 41.54 20.27 27.45
N PRO A 61 42.41 19.96 28.44
CA PRO A 61 43.80 20.40 28.52
C PRO A 61 44.80 19.25 28.81
N THR A 62 46.09 19.55 28.79
CA THR A 62 47.19 18.63 29.13
C THR A 62 47.21 18.21 30.61
N PRO A 63 47.87 17.09 30.94
CA PRO A 63 49.25 17.22 31.44
C PRO A 63 50.20 16.09 30.99
N TYR A 64 51.43 16.45 30.61
CA TYR A 64 52.68 15.83 31.10
C TYR A 64 53.87 16.55 30.42
N ALA A 65 54.68 17.24 31.22
CA ALA A 65 55.84 17.98 30.73
C ALA A 65 57.13 17.16 30.86
N ARG A 66 58.00 17.18 29.84
CA ARG A 66 59.45 16.96 30.05
C ARG A 66 60.31 17.70 29.02
N LYS A 67 60.93 18.77 29.51
CA LYS A 67 62.24 19.39 29.18
C LYS A 67 62.88 19.11 27.82
N SER A 68 63.20 20.19 27.12
CA SER A 68 64.06 20.30 25.94
C SER A 68 65.55 20.13 26.25
N THR A 69 66.29 19.44 25.38
CA THR A 69 67.77 19.53 25.28
C THR A 69 68.26 19.38 23.83
N ALA A 70 69.06 20.35 23.39
CA ALA A 70 70.10 20.29 22.34
C ALA A 70 69.75 19.87 20.88
N ASN A 71 69.63 20.89 20.02
CA ASN A 71 70.35 21.08 18.75
C ASN A 71 70.86 19.85 17.96
N THR A 72 70.15 19.46 16.88
CA THR A 72 70.75 19.05 15.59
C THR A 72 69.73 19.31 14.45
N PRO A 73 70.11 19.92 13.31
CA PRO A 73 69.23 20.02 12.14
C PRO A 73 69.29 18.73 11.32
N VAL A 74 68.44 17.76 11.64
CA VAL A 74 68.29 16.54 10.82
C VAL A 74 67.30 16.83 9.69
N THR A 75 67.78 16.86 8.45
CA THR A 75 66.95 17.03 7.25
C THR A 75 66.03 15.83 7.04
N LEU A 76 64.80 15.92 7.57
CA LEU A 76 63.76 14.93 7.32
C LEU A 76 63.27 15.04 5.87
N GLN A 77 63.89 14.26 4.99
CA GLN A 77 63.33 13.90 3.68
C GLN A 77 61.97 13.22 3.90
N ILE A 78 60.88 13.96 3.67
CA ILE A 78 59.52 13.40 3.67
C ILE A 78 59.42 12.48 2.44
N GLN A 79 59.68 11.19 2.64
CA GLN A 79 59.34 10.18 1.65
C GLN A 79 57.82 10.20 1.47
N ARG A 80 57.37 10.70 0.31
CA ARG A 80 55.97 10.56 -0.11
C ARG A 80 55.67 9.06 -0.17
N PRO A 81 54.72 8.53 0.63
CA PRO A 81 54.28 7.16 0.41
C PRO A 81 53.72 7.07 -1.01
N SER A 82 54.21 6.11 -1.78
CA SER A 82 53.65 5.84 -3.10
C SER A 82 52.17 5.51 -2.92
N LEU A 83 51.30 6.21 -3.64
CA LEU A 83 49.90 5.83 -3.74
C LEU A 83 49.84 4.35 -4.15
N PRO A 84 49.08 3.49 -3.46
CA PRO A 84 48.94 2.12 -3.88
C PRO A 84 48.27 2.13 -5.25
N THR A 85 49.03 1.79 -6.30
CA THR A 85 48.48 1.53 -7.63
C THR A 85 47.43 0.44 -7.48
N VAL A 86 46.16 0.83 -7.58
CA VAL A 86 45.04 -0.11 -7.58
C VAL A 86 45.17 -0.95 -8.84
N GLN A 87 45.81 -2.12 -8.69
CA GLN A 87 45.89 -3.13 -9.74
C GLN A 87 44.46 -3.46 -10.16
N PRO A 88 44.09 -3.30 -11.44
CA PRO A 88 42.75 -3.63 -11.89
C PRO A 88 42.54 -5.13 -11.72
N VAL A 89 41.68 -5.52 -10.78
CA VAL A 89 41.34 -6.92 -10.52
C VAL A 89 40.51 -7.45 -11.71
N ARG A 90 41.23 -7.90 -12.75
CA ARG A 90 40.67 -8.69 -13.84
C ARG A 90 40.06 -9.95 -13.25
N HIS A 91 38.73 -9.98 -13.22
CA HIS A 91 38.00 -11.18 -12.85
C HIS A 91 38.35 -12.31 -13.83
N ARG A 92 38.79 -13.45 -13.29
CA ARG A 92 39.56 -14.49 -14.01
C ARG A 92 38.79 -15.31 -15.06
N PHE A 93 37.55 -14.93 -15.39
CA PHE A 93 36.63 -15.77 -16.19
C PHE A 93 35.87 -15.00 -17.27
N PHE A 94 36.59 -14.42 -18.25
CA PHE A 94 36.04 -14.21 -19.60
C PHE A 94 37.12 -14.46 -20.65
N VAL A 95 36.89 -15.44 -21.52
CA VAL A 95 37.75 -15.74 -22.67
C VAL A 95 37.48 -14.69 -23.74
N ARG A 96 38.53 -14.02 -24.23
CA ARG A 96 38.40 -12.92 -25.19
C ARG A 96 38.33 -13.46 -26.63
N PHE A 97 37.13 -13.82 -27.08
CA PHE A 97 36.89 -14.21 -28.47
C PHE A 97 37.09 -13.03 -29.42
N LYS A 98 37.72 -13.26 -30.58
CA LYS A 98 37.75 -12.31 -31.69
C LYS A 98 36.56 -12.59 -32.61
N GLY A 99 35.69 -11.60 -32.81
CA GLY A 99 34.55 -11.63 -33.73
C GLY A 99 34.55 -10.42 -34.68
N ASN A 100 33.65 -10.45 -35.66
CA ASN A 100 33.47 -9.42 -36.69
C ASN A 100 33.26 -8.01 -36.09
N PRO A 101 33.58 -6.91 -36.82
CA PRO A 101 33.55 -5.53 -36.30
C PRO A 101 32.16 -4.98 -35.89
N HIS A 102 31.11 -5.80 -35.92
CA HIS A 102 29.78 -5.48 -35.37
C HIS A 102 29.36 -6.37 -34.18
N HIS A 103 30.19 -7.35 -33.78
CA HIS A 103 29.91 -8.25 -32.65
C HIS A 103 31.19 -8.61 -31.89
N ASP A 104 31.32 -8.07 -30.67
CA ASP A 104 32.53 -8.08 -29.83
C ASP A 104 32.94 -9.46 -29.25
N GLY A 105 32.53 -10.56 -29.87
CA GLY A 105 32.74 -11.93 -29.38
C GLY A 105 31.93 -12.28 -28.12
N LEU A 106 31.13 -11.34 -27.61
CA LEU A 106 30.16 -11.57 -26.55
C LEU A 106 28.78 -11.79 -27.18
N ILE A 107 28.06 -12.79 -26.69
CA ILE A 107 26.67 -13.04 -27.08
C ILE A 107 25.84 -11.83 -26.65
N TYR A 108 25.45 -10.99 -27.61
CA TYR A 108 24.53 -9.89 -27.38
C TYR A 108 23.13 -10.46 -27.18
N ASP A 109 22.84 -10.90 -25.95
CA ASP A 109 21.50 -11.24 -25.54
C ASP A 109 20.78 -9.96 -25.05
N PRO A 110 19.82 -9.41 -25.81
CA PRO A 110 19.11 -8.20 -25.42
C PRO A 110 18.21 -8.39 -24.19
N ILE A 111 18.02 -9.64 -23.72
CA ILE A 111 17.38 -9.93 -22.43
C ILE A 111 18.37 -9.73 -21.30
N LEU A 112 19.62 -10.20 -21.45
CA LEU A 112 20.66 -10.07 -20.43
C LEU A 112 21.03 -8.61 -20.18
N GLU A 113 21.13 -7.79 -21.23
CA GLU A 113 21.38 -6.35 -21.09
C GLU A 113 20.23 -5.63 -20.38
N LYS A 114 18.97 -5.95 -20.72
CA LYS A 114 17.78 -5.41 -20.03
C LYS A 114 17.72 -5.80 -18.55
N VAL A 115 18.16 -7.02 -18.20
CA VAL A 115 18.23 -7.47 -16.81
C VAL A 115 19.36 -6.75 -16.05
N HIS A 116 20.53 -6.57 -16.67
CA HIS A 116 21.62 -5.77 -16.08
C HIS A 116 21.22 -4.31 -15.86
N ALA A 117 20.59 -3.67 -16.85
CA ALA A 117 20.09 -2.30 -16.74
C ALA A 117 18.93 -2.15 -15.74
N GLY A 118 18.06 -3.17 -15.62
CA GLY A 118 16.94 -3.19 -14.69
C GLY A 118 17.32 -3.43 -13.23
N GLY A 119 18.49 -4.01 -12.98
CA GLY A 119 19.00 -4.32 -11.63
C GLY A 119 18.19 -5.40 -10.90
N ILE A 120 18.45 -5.54 -9.60
CA ILE A 120 17.76 -6.53 -8.76
C ILE A 120 16.30 -6.12 -8.58
N PRO A 121 15.30 -6.95 -8.95
CA PRO A 121 13.90 -6.58 -8.85
C PRO A 121 13.49 -6.37 -7.38
N PRO A 122 12.69 -5.32 -7.08
CA PRO A 122 12.35 -4.98 -5.70
C PRO A 122 11.55 -6.10 -5.01
N PRO A 123 11.74 -6.33 -3.70
CA PRO A 123 11.08 -7.40 -2.99
C PRO A 123 9.55 -7.23 -2.98
N LYS A 124 8.83 -8.33 -3.24
CA LYS A 124 7.35 -8.34 -3.27
C LYS A 124 6.76 -7.90 -1.94
N LYS A 125 5.85 -6.92 -1.96
CA LYS A 125 5.18 -6.38 -0.76
C LYS A 125 4.42 -7.50 0.00
N LYS A 126 4.78 -7.72 1.27
CA LYS A 126 4.12 -8.73 2.14
C LYS A 126 2.63 -8.39 2.33
N ARG A 127 1.76 -9.39 2.23
CA ARG A 127 0.30 -9.20 2.38
C ARG A 127 -0.06 -8.99 3.85
N ARG A 128 -0.59 -7.80 4.20
CA ARG A 128 -1.00 -7.46 5.58
C ARG A 128 -2.03 -8.46 6.14
N HIS A 129 -1.81 -8.91 7.37
CA HIS A 129 -2.72 -9.81 8.09
C HIS A 129 -3.81 -9.01 8.81
N PRO A 130 -5.11 -9.32 8.68
CA PRO A 130 -6.17 -8.56 9.36
C PRO A 130 -6.11 -8.63 10.89
N LEU A 131 -5.51 -9.70 11.45
CA LEU A 131 -5.37 -9.93 12.88
C LEU A 131 -3.94 -9.66 13.41
N ASP A 132 -3.15 -8.84 12.69
CA ASP A 132 -1.76 -8.49 13.06
C ASP A 132 -0.90 -9.73 13.38
N SER A 133 -0.81 -10.62 12.38
CA SER A 133 -0.11 -11.92 12.38
C SER A 133 -0.61 -12.99 13.35
N LYS A 134 -1.58 -12.71 14.24
CA LYS A 134 -2.18 -13.72 15.13
C LYS A 134 -3.15 -14.66 14.37
N PRO A 135 -3.19 -15.97 14.67
CA PRO A 135 -4.07 -16.92 13.97
C PRO A 135 -5.56 -16.69 14.31
N PHE A 136 -5.83 -16.45 15.59
CA PHE A 136 -7.15 -16.17 16.15
C PHE A 136 -7.12 -14.87 16.97
N MET A 137 -8.28 -14.25 17.15
CA MET A 137 -8.42 -13.07 18.00
C MET A 137 -9.81 -13.02 18.65
N LYS A 138 -9.89 -12.60 19.91
CA LYS A 138 -11.14 -12.27 20.58
C LYS A 138 -11.71 -10.96 20.00
N GLY A 139 -13.02 -10.88 19.89
CA GLY A 139 -13.71 -9.64 19.56
C GLY A 139 -15.12 -9.60 20.15
N VAL A 140 -15.69 -8.40 20.17
CA VAL A 140 -17.05 -8.10 20.64
C VAL A 140 -17.88 -7.70 19.44
N VAL A 141 -19.07 -8.27 19.27
CA VAL A 141 -20.00 -7.90 18.21
C VAL A 141 -20.55 -6.51 18.50
N ILE A 142 -20.40 -5.59 17.53
CA ILE A 142 -21.04 -4.27 17.57
C ILE A 142 -22.49 -4.41 17.04
N LYS A 143 -22.66 -5.04 15.88
CA LYS A 143 -23.96 -5.27 15.26
C LYS A 143 -23.97 -6.47 14.32
N THR A 144 -25.12 -7.11 14.17
CA THR A 144 -25.38 -8.10 13.12
C THR A 144 -25.69 -7.42 11.79
N LEU A 145 -25.30 -8.02 10.66
CA LEU A 145 -25.57 -7.45 9.34
C LEU A 145 -25.59 -8.50 8.23
N ILE A 146 -26.42 -8.25 7.22
CA ILE A 146 -26.58 -9.14 6.06
C ILE A 146 -25.87 -8.49 4.87
N LYS A 147 -24.90 -9.20 4.27
CA LYS A 147 -24.24 -8.75 3.03
C LYS A 147 -24.73 -9.56 1.84
N LYS A 148 -25.04 -8.88 0.74
CA LYS A 148 -25.26 -9.51 -0.56
C LYS A 148 -23.91 -9.94 -1.18
N PRO A 149 -23.82 -11.13 -1.79
CA PRO A 149 -22.63 -11.60 -2.49
C PRO A 149 -22.51 -10.92 -3.87
N LYS A 150 -21.40 -11.15 -4.55
CA LYS A 150 -21.27 -10.84 -5.97
C LYS A 150 -22.15 -11.77 -6.83
N LYS A 151 -22.73 -11.23 -7.90
CA LYS A 151 -23.20 -12.00 -9.06
C LYS A 151 -22.09 -12.97 -9.49
N PRO A 152 -22.37 -14.26 -9.79
CA PRO A 152 -23.66 -14.87 -10.11
C PRO A 152 -24.58 -15.20 -8.92
N ASN A 153 -24.08 -15.15 -7.69
CA ASN A 153 -24.83 -15.60 -6.52
C ASN A 153 -25.80 -14.52 -5.99
N SER A 154 -26.94 -14.93 -5.43
CA SER A 154 -27.99 -14.04 -4.90
C SER A 154 -28.27 -14.16 -3.39
N ALA A 155 -27.80 -15.24 -2.75
CA ALA A 155 -28.14 -15.61 -1.38
C ALA A 155 -27.63 -14.64 -0.29
N ASN A 156 -28.42 -14.39 0.74
CA ASN A 156 -28.07 -13.52 1.87
C ASN A 156 -26.95 -14.12 2.74
N ARG A 157 -25.80 -13.45 2.88
CA ARG A 157 -24.69 -13.90 3.75
C ARG A 157 -24.76 -13.22 5.13
N LYS A 158 -24.99 -14.03 6.16
CA LYS A 158 -25.03 -13.63 7.58
C LYS A 158 -23.62 -13.24 8.07
N CYS A 159 -23.48 -11.98 8.50
CA CYS A 159 -22.22 -11.38 8.94
C CYS A 159 -22.42 -10.63 10.26
N VAL A 160 -21.30 -10.27 10.90
CA VAL A 160 -21.26 -9.42 12.10
C VAL A 160 -20.16 -8.37 11.96
N LEU A 161 -20.41 -7.17 12.47
CA LEU A 161 -19.38 -6.16 12.71
C LEU A 161 -18.77 -6.46 14.08
N VAL A 162 -17.46 -6.65 14.14
CA VAL A 162 -16.75 -7.07 15.35
C VAL A 162 -15.67 -6.05 15.66
N ARG A 163 -15.67 -5.51 16.88
CA ARG A 163 -14.54 -4.80 17.46
C ARG A 163 -13.54 -5.81 17.97
N LEU A 164 -12.37 -5.88 17.35
CA LEU A 164 -11.32 -6.83 17.71
C LEU A 164 -10.57 -6.34 18.96
N SER A 165 -9.89 -7.25 19.67
CA SER A 165 -9.03 -6.87 20.81
C SER A 165 -7.95 -5.82 20.48
N ASN A 166 -7.56 -5.68 19.21
CA ASN A 166 -6.61 -4.67 18.75
C ASN A 166 -7.28 -3.30 18.47
N GLY A 167 -8.47 -3.05 19.00
CA GLY A 167 -9.28 -1.83 18.78
C GLY A 167 -9.93 -1.71 17.40
N LYS A 168 -9.35 -2.32 16.37
CA LYS A 168 -9.81 -2.30 14.98
C LYS A 168 -11.18 -2.95 14.81
N GLU A 169 -12.06 -2.30 14.05
CA GLU A 169 -13.33 -2.88 13.61
C GLU A 169 -13.17 -3.67 12.32
N ALA A 170 -13.84 -4.81 12.22
CA ALA A 170 -13.84 -5.65 11.02
C ALA A 170 -15.16 -6.40 10.86
N THR A 171 -15.58 -6.62 9.61
CA THR A 171 -16.70 -7.55 9.35
C THR A 171 -16.21 -8.99 9.32
N ALA A 172 -16.84 -9.87 10.11
CA ALA A 172 -16.65 -11.31 10.05
C ALA A 172 -17.90 -12.03 9.51
N TYR A 173 -17.67 -13.14 8.82
CA TYR A 173 -18.73 -14.05 8.37
C TYR A 173 -19.11 -15.05 9.47
N VAL A 174 -20.40 -15.33 9.64
CA VAL A 174 -20.87 -16.37 10.57
C VAL A 174 -21.15 -17.66 9.78
N PRO A 175 -20.39 -18.75 9.97
CA PRO A 175 -20.63 -20.01 9.27
C PRO A 175 -21.84 -20.78 9.84
N GLY A 176 -22.39 -21.69 9.04
CA GLY A 176 -23.54 -22.52 9.38
C GLY A 176 -24.90 -21.88 9.10
N VAL A 177 -25.96 -22.57 9.53
CA VAL A 177 -27.35 -22.11 9.40
C VAL A 177 -27.82 -21.54 10.75
N GLY A 178 -28.32 -20.30 10.74
CA GLY A 178 -28.79 -19.59 11.95
C GLY A 178 -27.65 -19.16 12.90
N HIS A 179 -27.85 -18.10 13.68
CA HIS A 179 -26.96 -17.72 14.78
C HIS A 179 -27.73 -16.92 15.83
N ASN A 180 -27.32 -17.01 17.09
CA ASN A 180 -27.88 -16.26 18.23
C ASN A 180 -26.90 -15.18 18.72
N LEU A 181 -26.08 -14.63 17.82
CA LEU A 181 -25.23 -13.49 18.14
C LEU A 181 -26.07 -12.22 18.18
N GLN A 182 -25.94 -11.49 19.27
CA GLN A 182 -26.56 -10.20 19.50
C GLN A 182 -25.46 -9.12 19.55
N GLU A 183 -25.84 -7.90 19.86
CA GLU A 183 -24.87 -6.85 20.19
C GLU A 183 -24.18 -7.20 21.51
N HIS A 184 -22.92 -6.77 21.69
CA HIS A 184 -22.05 -7.10 22.81
C HIS A 184 -21.64 -8.59 22.96
N SER A 185 -22.19 -9.51 22.17
CA SER A 185 -21.76 -10.92 22.17
C SER A 185 -20.25 -11.07 21.90
N VAL A 186 -19.59 -11.93 22.66
CA VAL A 186 -18.16 -12.23 22.55
C VAL A 186 -17.95 -13.36 21.53
N VAL A 187 -17.00 -13.17 20.62
CA VAL A 187 -16.69 -14.13 19.55
C VAL A 187 -15.19 -14.35 19.36
N LEU A 188 -14.83 -15.56 18.93
CA LEU A 188 -13.49 -15.89 18.43
C LEU A 188 -13.50 -15.75 16.91
N VAL A 189 -12.62 -14.93 16.35
CA VAL A 189 -12.49 -14.74 14.90
C VAL A 189 -11.12 -15.17 14.40
N TYR A 190 -11.12 -15.73 13.19
CA TYR A 190 -9.92 -16.19 12.49
C TYR A 190 -9.88 -15.63 11.07
N LYS A 191 -8.68 -15.55 10.50
CA LYS A 191 -8.50 -15.12 9.11
C LYS A 191 -8.99 -16.21 8.17
N SER A 192 -10.07 -15.94 7.44
CA SER A 192 -10.49 -16.75 6.30
C SER A 192 -11.32 -15.89 5.35
N ARG A 193 -10.99 -15.96 4.05
CA ARG A 193 -11.71 -15.22 3.01
C ARG A 193 -13.01 -15.95 2.67
N THR A 194 -14.13 -15.24 2.68
CA THR A 194 -15.34 -15.70 1.97
C THR A 194 -15.20 -15.29 0.51
N LYS A 195 -15.33 -16.23 -0.43
CA LYS A 195 -15.08 -15.97 -1.86
C LYS A 195 -16.09 -14.96 -2.43
N ASP A 196 -17.36 -15.12 -2.08
CA ASP A 196 -18.50 -14.42 -2.69
C ASP A 196 -18.65 -12.95 -2.27
N VAL A 197 -18.27 -12.60 -1.04
CA VAL A 197 -18.51 -11.25 -0.47
C VAL A 197 -17.19 -10.47 -0.44
N PRO A 198 -17.11 -9.31 -1.12
CA PRO A 198 -15.90 -8.47 -1.09
C PRO A 198 -15.67 -7.91 0.32
N GLY A 199 -14.39 -7.71 0.67
CA GLY A 199 -13.98 -7.19 1.99
C GLY A 199 -14.07 -8.19 3.15
N LEU A 200 -14.77 -9.33 3.00
CA LEU A 200 -14.98 -10.32 4.06
C LEU A 200 -13.74 -11.23 4.23
N LYS A 201 -12.82 -10.80 5.11
CA LYS A 201 -11.50 -11.43 5.36
C LYS A 201 -11.44 -12.27 6.66
N LEU A 202 -12.49 -12.21 7.48
CA LEU A 202 -12.60 -12.90 8.76
C LEU A 202 -13.81 -13.83 8.78
N LYS A 203 -13.70 -14.92 9.54
CA LYS A 203 -14.80 -15.82 9.89
C LYS A 203 -14.86 -16.01 11.40
N VAL A 204 -16.05 -16.22 11.94
CA VAL A 204 -16.27 -16.57 13.34
C VAL A 204 -16.08 -18.07 13.55
N VAL A 205 -15.43 -18.48 14.63
CA VAL A 205 -15.30 -19.88 15.06
C VAL A 205 -16.59 -20.31 15.77
N ARG A 206 -17.11 -21.50 15.45
CA ARG A 206 -18.24 -22.13 16.16
C ARG A 206 -17.73 -23.00 17.31
N GLY A 207 -18.51 -23.12 18.38
CA GLY A 207 -18.17 -23.89 19.58
C GLY A 207 -17.27 -23.16 20.57
N LYS A 208 -17.16 -21.82 20.49
CA LYS A 208 -16.34 -20.98 21.38
C LYS A 208 -17.02 -19.64 21.66
N TYR A 209 -16.93 -19.19 22.93
CA TYR A 209 -17.70 -18.06 23.46
C TYR A 209 -19.20 -18.22 23.11
N ASP A 210 -19.90 -17.12 22.80
CA ASP A 210 -21.35 -17.10 22.60
C ASP A 210 -21.77 -17.77 21.27
N CYS A 211 -20.80 -18.18 20.45
CA CYS A 211 -21.02 -18.94 19.23
C CYS A 211 -21.25 -20.43 19.50
N ALA A 212 -22.46 -20.79 19.93
CA ALA A 212 -22.90 -22.17 20.06
C ALA A 212 -22.76 -22.99 18.75
N HIS A 213 -22.63 -24.31 18.90
CA HIS A 213 -22.60 -25.28 17.79
C HIS A 213 -23.87 -25.21 16.93
N VAL A 214 -23.77 -25.65 15.68
CA VAL A 214 -24.92 -25.71 14.77
C VAL A 214 -25.73 -26.97 15.11
N ILE A 215 -26.89 -26.79 15.73
CA ILE A 215 -27.84 -27.89 15.97
C ILE A 215 -28.34 -28.38 14.60
N ARG A 216 -28.04 -29.63 14.28
CA ARG A 216 -28.70 -30.33 13.17
C ARG A 216 -30.12 -30.68 13.63
N LYS A 217 -31.13 -30.14 12.96
CA LYS A 217 -32.46 -30.73 13.02
C LYS A 217 -32.37 -32.13 12.38
N PRO A 218 -33.03 -33.16 12.93
CA PRO A 218 -33.13 -34.45 12.24
C PRO A 218 -33.71 -34.20 10.84
N GLN A 219 -33.15 -34.86 9.82
CA GLN A 219 -33.69 -34.74 8.47
C GLN A 219 -35.08 -35.39 8.45
N SER A 220 -36.07 -34.63 8.01
CA SER A 220 -37.45 -35.09 7.89
C SER A 220 -37.57 -36.01 6.67
N GLY A 221 -37.35 -37.31 6.89
CA GLY A 221 -37.59 -38.36 5.90
C GLY A 221 -36.57 -38.45 4.77
N SER A 222 -35.79 -39.53 4.80
CA SER A 222 -35.24 -40.19 3.60
C SER A 222 -35.82 -41.60 3.58
#